data_AF-A0A2D7GSC4-F1
#
_entry.id   AF-A0A2D7GSC4-F1
#
_cell.length_a   1.000
_cell.length_b   1.000
_cell.length_c   1.000
_cell.angle_alpha   90.00
_cell.angle_beta   90.00
_cell.angle_gamma   90.00
#
_symmetry.space_group_name_H-M   'P 1'
#
loop_
_entity.id
_entity.type
_entity.pdbx_description
1 polymer ?
#
loop_
_entity_poly.entity_id
_entity_poly.type
_entity_poly.pdbx_seq_one_letter_code
_entity_poly.pdbx_strand_id
1 'polypeptide(L)'
;MRLFIMAMLVIPSTALAGWSLYEIFLPNGLTNLEIAQLGLGLTLFAWLCMAFWTGIIGFVLQLFNIDPLSLKKKPSQPDFSVSLNQRHAVVMPVYNEDTKRIMVGFEACIRELMERESSNNFDFFM
;
A
#
# COMPACT_ATOMS: atom_id res chain seq x y z
N MET A 1 5.63 -17.36 1.64
CA MET A 1 6.85 -16.70 2.18
C MET A 1 6.57 -15.37 2.88
N ARG A 2 5.79 -14.45 2.30
CA ARG A 2 5.48 -13.11 2.89
C ARG A 2 4.93 -13.17 4.32
N LEU A 3 3.93 -14.02 4.58
CA LEU A 3 3.35 -14.22 5.91
C LEU A 3 4.35 -14.70 6.95
N PHE A 4 5.28 -15.59 6.57
CA PHE A 4 6.31 -16.09 7.48
C PHE A 4 7.32 -15.00 7.87
N ILE A 5 7.75 -14.17 6.91
CA ILE A 5 8.62 -13.02 7.18
C ILE A 5 7.93 -12.04 8.12
N MET A 6 6.65 -11.75 7.86
CA MET A 6 5.87 -10.85 8.70
C MET A 6 5.70 -11.40 10.12
N ALA A 7 5.38 -12.69 10.27
CA ALA A 7 5.30 -13.35 11.57
C ALA A 7 6.65 -13.32 12.31
N MET A 8 7.76 -13.58 11.61
CA MET A 8 9.10 -13.53 12.16
C MET A 8 9.51 -12.13 12.66
N LEU A 9 8.95 -11.05 12.09
CA LEU A 9 9.22 -9.69 12.53
C LEU A 9 8.27 -9.24 13.65
N VAL A 10 6.98 -9.56 13.52
CA VAL A 10 5.92 -9.10 14.42
C VAL A 10 5.95 -9.85 15.76
N ILE A 11 6.14 -11.17 15.76
CA ILE A 11 6.10 -11.97 17.00
C ILE A 11 7.22 -11.53 17.97
N PRO A 12 8.50 -11.41 17.56
CA PRO A 12 9.56 -10.99 18.47
C PRO A 12 9.40 -9.54 18.94
N SER A 13 9.00 -8.62 18.05
CA SER A 13 8.80 -7.22 18.42
C SER A 13 7.63 -7.05 19.41
N THR A 14 6.54 -7.79 19.21
CA THR A 14 5.40 -7.81 20.13
C THR A 14 5.76 -8.46 21.46
N ALA A 15 6.52 -9.56 21.44
CA ALA A 15 7.00 -10.23 22.65
C ALA A 15 7.93 -9.33 23.48
N LEU A 16 8.86 -8.63 22.82
CA LEU A 16 9.75 -7.66 23.48
C LEU A 16 8.96 -6.52 24.12
N ALA A 17 7.99 -5.94 23.40
CA ALA A 17 7.14 -4.90 23.97
C ALA A 17 6.29 -5.39 25.15
N GLY A 18 5.74 -6.60 25.04
CA GLY A 18 5.02 -7.26 26.14
C GLY A 18 5.90 -7.47 27.36
N TRP A 19 7.16 -7.89 27.16
CA TRP A 19 8.14 -8.03 28.24
C TRP A 19 8.44 -6.68 28.90
N SER A 20 8.67 -5.63 28.12
CA SER A 20 8.91 -4.28 28.66
C SER A 20 7.73 -3.75 29.47
N LEU A 21 6.50 -3.94 28.98
CA LEU A 21 5.29 -3.59 29.72
C LEU A 21 5.17 -4.38 31.02
N TYR A 22 5.43 -5.69 30.99
CA TYR A 22 5.43 -6.54 32.18
C TYR A 22 6.45 -6.06 33.23
N GLU A 23 7.66 -5.70 32.82
CA GLU A 23 8.72 -5.22 33.71
C GLU A 23 8.35 -3.89 34.39
N ILE A 24 7.61 -3.02 33.70
CA ILE A 24 7.12 -1.76 34.27
C ILE A 24 6.05 -1.99 35.36
N PHE A 25 5.22 -3.02 35.23
CA PHE A 25 4.18 -3.34 36.23
C PHE A 25 4.71 -4.16 37.42
N LEU A 26 5.80 -4.91 37.24
CA LEU A 26 6.37 -5.79 38.26
C LEU A 26 6.59 -5.13 39.66
N PRO A 27 7.05 -3.87 39.77
CA PRO A 27 7.27 -3.23 41.08
C PRO A 27 6.01 -2.99 41.90
N ASN A 28 4.84 -2.87 41.27
CA ASN A 28 3.56 -2.57 41.94
C ASN A 28 2.69 -3.83 42.17
N GLY A 29 3.15 -5.01 41.73
CA GLY A 29 2.36 -6.24 41.67
C GLY A 29 1.52 -6.31 40.39
N LEU A 30 0.95 -7.48 40.10
CA LEU A 30 0.03 -7.67 38.97
C LEU A 30 -1.40 -7.76 39.49
N THR A 31 -2.11 -6.64 39.45
CA THR A 31 -3.54 -6.59 39.69
C THR A 31 -4.33 -7.11 38.48
N ASN A 32 -5.58 -7.50 38.69
CA ASN A 32 -6.47 -7.94 37.59
C ASN A 32 -6.64 -6.86 36.50
N LEU A 33 -6.58 -5.58 36.88
CA LEU A 33 -6.65 -4.44 35.96
C LEU A 33 -5.38 -4.33 35.11
N GLU A 34 -4.19 -4.50 35.68
CA GLU A 34 -2.93 -4.46 34.94
C GLU A 34 -2.82 -5.62 33.95
N ILE A 35 -3.32 -6.81 34.30
CA ILE A 35 -3.40 -7.94 33.37
C ILE A 35 -4.32 -7.61 32.20
N ALA A 36 -5.47 -6.98 32.46
CA ALA A 36 -6.38 -6.54 31.39
C ALA A 36 -5.72 -5.49 30.49
N GLN A 37 -5.03 -4.50 31.07
CA GLN A 37 -4.28 -3.49 30.33
C GLN A 37 -3.15 -4.11 29.50
N LEU A 38 -2.41 -5.09 30.04
CA LEU A 38 -1.33 -5.76 29.35
C LEU A 38 -1.86 -6.58 28.16
N GLY A 39 -2.99 -7.28 28.33
CA GLY A 39 -3.63 -8.01 27.23
C GLY A 39 -4.13 -7.09 26.10
N LEU A 40 -4.81 -5.99 26.46
CA LEU A 40 -5.26 -5.00 25.48
C LEU A 40 -4.08 -4.30 24.80
N GLY A 41 -3.07 -3.89 25.57
CA GLY A 41 -1.86 -3.24 25.07
C GLY A 41 -1.09 -4.13 24.10
N LEU A 42 -0.91 -5.42 24.43
CA LEU A 42 -0.23 -6.37 23.56
C LEU A 42 -0.98 -6.59 22.25
N THR A 43 -2.32 -6.66 22.31
CA THR A 43 -3.18 -6.81 21.13
C THR A 43 -3.08 -5.60 20.20
N LEU A 44 -3.16 -4.39 20.75
CA LEU A 44 -3.00 -3.14 20.00
C LEU A 44 -1.58 -3.01 19.44
N PHE A 45 -0.58 -3.41 20.21
CA PHE A 45 0.81 -3.36 19.78
C PHE A 45 1.12 -4.36 18.66
N ALA A 46 0.55 -5.57 18.70
CA ALA A 46 0.66 -6.53 17.60
C ALA A 46 0.13 -5.94 16.29
N TRP A 47 -1.02 -5.27 16.36
CA TRP A 47 -1.59 -4.55 15.22
C TRP A 47 -0.68 -3.41 14.73
N LEU A 48 -0.15 -2.61 15.64
CA LEU A 48 0.78 -1.53 15.33
C LEU A 48 2.07 -2.05 14.66
N CYS A 49 2.65 -3.13 15.17
CA CYS A 49 3.81 -3.80 14.59
C CYS A 49 3.54 -4.28 13.16
N MET A 50 2.35 -4.82 12.89
CA MET A 50 1.97 -5.23 11.52
C MET A 50 1.95 -4.04 10.56
N ALA A 51 1.36 -2.91 10.97
CA ALA A 51 1.33 -1.70 10.16
C ALA A 51 2.75 -1.12 9.96
N PHE A 52 3.55 -1.07 11.02
CA PHE A 52 4.92 -0.58 11.01
C PHE A 52 5.82 -1.36 10.04
N TRP A 53 5.84 -2.69 10.15
CA TRP A 53 6.68 -3.52 9.27
C TRP A 53 6.20 -3.50 7.83
N THR A 54 4.88 -3.46 7.59
CA THR A 54 4.33 -3.25 6.24
C THR A 54 4.84 -1.94 5.63
N GLY A 55 4.83 -0.86 6.41
CA GLY A 55 5.33 0.45 6.00
C GLY A 55 6.83 0.43 5.70
N ILE A 56 7.66 -0.14 6.57
CA ILE A 56 9.10 -0.25 6.36
C ILE A 56 9.42 -1.07 5.12
N ILE A 57 8.80 -2.24 4.95
CA ILE A 57 9.05 -3.10 3.79
C ILE A 57 8.66 -2.36 2.50
N GLY A 58 7.50 -1.70 2.48
CA GLY A 58 7.07 -0.90 1.34
C GLY A 58 8.03 0.25 1.02
N PHE A 59 8.49 0.97 2.04
CA PHE A 59 9.47 2.04 1.91
C PHE A 59 10.80 1.54 1.33
N VAL A 60 11.33 0.44 1.87
CA VAL A 60 12.59 -0.15 1.41
C VAL A 60 12.47 -0.64 -0.04
N LEU A 61 11.39 -1.33 -0.38
CA LEU A 61 11.16 -1.78 -1.76
C LEU A 61 11.08 -0.60 -2.73
N GLN A 62 10.39 0.47 -2.34
CA GLN A 62 10.30 1.68 -3.17
C GLN A 62 11.65 2.38 -3.30
N LEU A 63 12.44 2.46 -2.22
CA LEU A 63 13.78 3.07 -2.22
C LEU A 63 14.72 2.36 -3.19
N PHE A 64 14.64 1.03 -3.29
CA PHE A 64 15.45 0.23 -4.20
C PHE A 64 14.81 0.03 -5.59
N ASN A 65 13.69 0.69 -5.89
CA ASN A 65 12.92 0.51 -7.11
C ASN A 65 12.58 -0.97 -7.39
N ILE A 66 12.20 -1.72 -6.36
CA ILE A 66 11.81 -3.12 -6.46
C ILE A 66 10.27 -3.19 -6.48
N ASP A 67 9.73 -3.99 -7.39
CA ASP A 67 8.30 -4.27 -7.48
C ASP A 67 7.87 -5.16 -6.30
N PRO A 68 6.88 -4.75 -5.47
CA PRO A 68 6.41 -5.53 -4.33
C PRO A 68 5.71 -6.85 -4.68
N LEU A 69 5.22 -7.03 -5.93
CA LEU A 69 4.63 -8.28 -6.39
C LEU A 69 5.68 -9.21 -7.02
N SER A 70 6.49 -8.66 -7.92
CA SER A 70 7.46 -9.44 -8.71
C SER A 70 8.78 -9.67 -7.96
N LEU A 71 9.07 -8.86 -6.94
CA LEU A 71 10.38 -8.78 -6.24
C LEU A 71 11.57 -8.57 -7.18
N LYS A 72 11.31 -8.07 -8.38
CA LYS A 72 12.31 -7.71 -9.38
C LYS A 72 12.46 -6.20 -9.40
N LYS A 73 13.64 -5.73 -9.82
CA LYS A 73 13.85 -4.30 -10.08
C LYS A 73 12.83 -3.86 -11.13
N LYS A 74 12.07 -2.81 -10.83
CA LYS A 74 11.13 -2.21 -11.77
C LYS A 74 11.89 -1.88 -13.05
N PRO A 75 11.36 -2.23 -14.23
CA PRO A 75 11.96 -1.78 -15.47
C PRO A 75 12.10 -0.26 -15.44
N SER A 76 13.19 0.25 -16.00
CA SER A 76 13.36 1.68 -16.26
C SER A 76 12.10 2.23 -16.91
N GLN A 77 11.80 3.50 -16.65
CA GLN A 77 10.63 4.20 -17.19
C GLN A 77 10.42 3.80 -18.66
N PRO A 78 9.21 3.34 -19.04
CA PRO A 78 8.96 2.89 -20.40
C PRO A 78 9.37 4.00 -21.36
N ASP A 79 10.14 3.62 -22.37
CA ASP A 79 10.68 4.57 -23.33
C ASP A 79 9.51 5.30 -24.01
N PHE A 80 9.44 6.61 -23.81
CA PHE A 80 8.37 7.46 -24.33
C PHE A 80 8.35 7.50 -25.86
N SER A 81 9.40 7.00 -26.52
CA SER A 81 9.49 6.86 -27.97
C SER A 81 8.85 5.59 -28.52
N VAL A 82 8.31 4.69 -27.67
CA VAL A 82 7.64 3.48 -28.13
C VAL A 82 6.33 3.86 -28.83
N SER A 83 6.31 3.67 -30.14
CA SER A 83 5.09 3.82 -30.95
C SER A 83 4.01 2.86 -30.47
N LEU A 84 2.90 3.42 -29.98
CA LEU A 84 1.71 2.66 -29.57
C LEU A 84 0.98 2.18 -30.82
N ASN A 85 1.39 1.04 -31.38
CA ASN A 85 0.82 0.48 -32.62
C ASN A 85 -0.41 -0.41 -32.38
N GLN A 86 -0.79 -0.68 -31.13
CA GLN A 86 -1.94 -1.51 -30.78
C GLN A 86 -3.14 -0.64 -30.40
N ARG A 87 -4.36 -1.18 -30.56
CA ARG A 87 -5.57 -0.52 -30.07
C ARG A 87 -5.67 -0.62 -28.54
N HIS A 88 -5.92 0.49 -27.89
CA HIS A 88 -6.03 0.64 -26.44
C HIS A 88 -7.41 1.17 -26.08
N ALA A 89 -8.10 0.52 -25.16
CA ALA A 89 -9.36 1.02 -24.61
C ALA A 89 -9.09 1.81 -23.32
N VAL A 90 -9.55 3.06 -23.27
CA VAL A 90 -9.60 3.88 -22.05
C VAL A 90 -10.98 3.72 -21.45
N VAL A 91 -11.06 3.07 -20.28
CA VAL A 91 -12.31 2.81 -19.58
C VAL A 91 -12.35 3.66 -18.31
N MET A 92 -13.36 4.51 -18.17
CA MET A 92 -13.57 5.32 -16.98
C MET A 92 -14.74 4.78 -16.15
N PRO A 93 -14.50 3.94 -15.12
CA PRO A 93 -15.57 3.50 -14.24
C PRO A 93 -16.14 4.68 -13.44
N VAL A 94 -17.47 4.73 -13.34
CA VAL A 94 -18.22 5.75 -12.59
C VAL A 94 -19.07 5.06 -11.52
N TYR A 95 -18.83 5.35 -10.25
CA TYR A 95 -19.63 4.92 -9.11
C TYR A 95 -19.84 6.03 -8.07
N ASN A 96 -21.07 6.55 -8.00
CA ASN A 96 -21.50 7.53 -6.98
C ASN A 96 -20.68 8.83 -6.95
N GLU A 97 -20.11 9.26 -8.08
CA GLU A 97 -19.50 10.58 -8.21
C GLU A 97 -20.40 11.58 -8.93
N ASP A 98 -20.07 12.87 -8.78
CA ASP A 98 -20.72 13.95 -9.52
C ASP A 98 -20.40 13.84 -11.03
N THR A 99 -21.44 13.58 -11.83
CA THR A 99 -21.34 13.41 -13.29
C THR A 99 -20.70 14.60 -13.97
N LYS A 100 -21.01 15.84 -13.56
CA LYS A 100 -20.49 17.05 -14.19
C LYS A 100 -18.98 17.16 -13.97
N ARG A 101 -18.50 16.82 -12.77
CA ARG A 101 -17.08 16.83 -12.44
C ARG A 101 -16.32 15.76 -13.22
N ILE A 102 -16.88 14.55 -13.32
CA ILE A 102 -16.26 13.45 -14.06
C ILE A 102 -16.18 13.77 -15.56
N MET A 103 -17.26 14.27 -16.18
CA MET A 103 -17.26 14.57 -17.62
C MET A 103 -16.15 15.56 -17.99
N VAL A 104 -15.95 16.60 -17.18
CA VAL A 104 -14.91 17.61 -17.44
C VAL A 104 -13.51 17.00 -17.32
N GLY A 105 -13.28 16.15 -16.32
CA GLY A 105 -12.01 15.42 -16.19
C GLY A 105 -11.77 14.46 -17.34
N PHE A 106 -12.80 13.73 -17.76
CA PHE A 106 -12.72 12.79 -18.87
C PHE A 106 -12.45 13.50 -20.21
N GLU A 107 -13.14 14.60 -20.47
CA GLU A 107 -12.93 15.43 -21.65
C GLU A 107 -11.49 15.96 -21.71
N ALA A 108 -10.93 16.41 -20.58
CA ALA A 108 -9.55 16.85 -20.50
C ALA A 108 -8.57 15.71 -20.85
N CYS A 109 -8.79 14.51 -20.32
CA CYS A 109 -7.98 13.34 -20.65
C CYS A 109 -8.07 12.95 -22.13
N ILE A 110 -9.28 12.97 -22.72
CA ILE A 110 -9.47 12.71 -24.15
C ILE A 110 -8.68 13.74 -24.97
N ARG A 111 -8.81 15.03 -24.64
CA ARG A 111 -8.13 16.11 -25.38
C ARG A 111 -6.62 15.94 -25.39
N GLU A 112 -6.03 15.67 -24.23
CA GLU A 112 -4.58 15.45 -24.12
C GLU A 112 -4.12 14.22 -24.93
N LEU A 113 -4.93 13.16 -25.00
CA LEU A 113 -4.62 11.98 -25.80
C LEU A 113 -4.80 12.21 -27.31
N MET A 114 -5.80 13.02 -27.70
CA MET A 114 -6.08 13.36 -29.09
C MET A 114 -5.00 14.26 -29.71
N GLU A 115 -4.24 15.01 -28.90
CA GLU A 115 -3.10 15.82 -29.35
C GLU A 115 -1.87 14.98 -29.73
N ARG A 116 -1.86 13.67 -29.44
CA ARG A 116 -0.74 12.77 -29.77
C ARG A 116 -0.93 12.12 -31.14
N GLU A 117 0.18 11.80 -31.82
CA GLU A 117 0.15 11.13 -33.14
C GLU A 117 -0.55 9.76 -33.14
N SER A 118 -0.59 9.07 -31.98
CA SER A 118 -1.22 7.76 -31.82
C SER A 118 -2.71 7.81 -31.44
N SER A 119 -3.37 8.97 -31.55
CA SER A 119 -4.77 9.18 -31.15
C SER A 119 -5.76 8.18 -31.78
N ASN A 120 -5.54 7.79 -33.04
CA ASN A 120 -6.37 6.79 -33.75
C ASN A 120 -6.34 5.38 -33.13
N ASN A 121 -5.43 5.11 -32.20
CA ASN A 121 -5.30 3.82 -31.55
C ASN A 121 -6.01 3.77 -30.19
N PHE A 122 -6.73 4.81 -29.79
CA PHE A 122 -7.47 4.84 -28.53
C PHE A 122 -8.99 4.81 -28.75
N ASP A 123 -9.67 3.89 -28.07
CA ASP A 123 -11.12 3.81 -27.98
C ASP A 123 -11.55 4.22 -26.55
N PHE A 124 -12.57 5.09 -26.43
CA PHE A 124 -12.99 5.65 -25.13
C PHE A 124 -14.34 5.09 -24.68
N PHE A 125 -14.41 4.62 -23.44
CA PHE A 125 -15.62 4.06 -22.81
C PHE A 125 -15.79 4.63 -21.41
N MET A 126 -17.05 4.88 -21.02
CA MET A 126 -17.45 5.42 -19.73
C MET A 126 -18.68 4.69 -19.22
#